data_AF-A0A8H7SHC0-F1
#
_entry.id   AF-A0A8H7SHC0-F1
#
_cell.length_a   1.000
_cell.length_b   1.000
_cell.length_c   1.000
_cell.angle_alpha   90.00
_cell.angle_beta   90.00
_cell.angle_gamma   90.00
#
_symmetry.space_group_name_H-M   'P 1'
#
loop_
_entity.id
_entity.type
_entity.pdbx_description
1 polymer ?
#
loop_
_entity_poly.entity_id
_entity_poly.type
_entity_poly.pdbx_seq_one_letter_code
_entity_poly.pdbx_strand_id
1 'polypeptide(L)'
;MINPPDKNPKNKLDKISVHLEYACFICGIILSSSKTCINHVEAIHRYLIPFRPAGRRPENSNFSYVRDPNGPWTIEEYACPSCWYHSPSDDLEALNEHIREEHNPTRIMKEEEYEEEDVEMDESDYVQEITTKLDELKSIFEEVFS
;
A
#
# COMPACT_ATOMS: atom_id res chain seq x y z
N MET A 1 -54.77 42.15 15.45
CA MET A 1 -53.91 41.07 15.96
C MET A 1 -52.79 40.89 14.96
N ILE A 2 -51.58 41.37 15.27
CA ILE A 2 -50.41 41.33 14.40
C ILE A 2 -49.56 40.17 14.92
N ASN A 3 -49.34 39.13 14.10
CA ASN A 3 -48.41 38.05 14.45
C ASN A 3 -46.99 38.63 14.52
N PRO A 4 -46.18 38.27 15.53
CA PRO A 4 -44.78 38.67 15.57
C PRO A 4 -44.01 37.96 14.45
N PRO A 5 -42.97 38.59 13.87
CA PRO A 5 -42.11 37.94 12.89
C PRO A 5 -41.42 36.74 13.54
N ASP A 6 -41.52 35.61 12.84
CA ASP A 6 -41.00 34.33 13.27
C ASP A 6 -39.49 34.41 13.51
N LYS A 7 -39.06 33.74 14.57
CA LYS A 7 -37.71 33.83 15.12
C LYS A 7 -36.76 32.98 14.28
N ASN A 8 -35.59 33.56 14.02
CA ASN A 8 -34.29 32.88 13.91
C ASN A 8 -33.92 32.31 12.52
N PRO A 9 -33.11 33.03 11.71
CA PRO A 9 -32.37 32.39 10.63
C PRO A 9 -31.30 31.51 11.29
N LYS A 10 -31.59 30.23 11.47
CA LYS A 10 -30.54 29.24 11.67
C LYS A 10 -29.70 29.24 10.39
N ASN A 11 -28.67 30.08 10.34
CA ASN A 11 -27.59 30.01 9.35
C ASN A 11 -26.86 28.67 9.56
N LYS A 12 -27.48 27.60 9.08
CA LYS A 12 -26.80 26.34 8.86
C LYS A 12 -25.97 26.61 7.63
N LEU A 13 -24.67 26.84 7.84
CA LEU A 13 -23.72 26.89 6.72
C LEU A 13 -23.91 25.60 5.93
N ASP A 14 -24.21 25.73 4.65
CA ASP A 14 -24.36 24.58 3.77
C ASP A 14 -23.04 23.82 3.73
N LYS A 15 -23.11 22.49 3.87
CA LYS A 15 -21.91 21.65 3.82
C LYS A 15 -21.33 21.68 2.41
N ILE A 16 -20.00 21.74 2.32
CA ILE A 16 -19.29 21.62 1.05
C ILE A 16 -19.41 20.18 0.58
N SER A 17 -19.89 19.97 -0.64
CA SER A 17 -19.95 18.64 -1.23
C SER A 17 -18.60 18.26 -1.83
N VAL A 18 -18.07 17.10 -1.43
CA VAL A 18 -16.70 16.67 -1.78
C VAL A 18 -16.75 15.33 -2.51
N HIS A 19 -16.11 15.28 -3.69
CA HIS A 19 -15.77 14.03 -4.36
C HIS A 19 -14.34 13.62 -4.00
N LEU A 20 -14.14 12.31 -3.79
CA LEU A 20 -12.89 11.78 -3.28
C LEU A 20 -12.24 10.87 -4.30
N GLU A 21 -11.02 11.23 -4.68
CA GLU A 21 -10.21 10.45 -5.61
C GLU A 21 -9.09 9.72 -4.89
N TYR A 22 -8.72 8.54 -5.39
CA TYR A 22 -7.59 7.78 -4.83
C TYR A 22 -6.37 7.92 -5.72
N ALA A 23 -5.63 9.00 -5.54
CA ALA A 23 -4.33 9.18 -6.19
C ALA A 23 -3.26 8.31 -5.53
N CYS A 24 -2.36 7.75 -6.34
CA CYS A 24 -1.12 7.17 -5.84
C CYS A 24 -0.21 8.30 -5.34
N PHE A 25 0.14 8.30 -4.06
CA PHE A 25 0.97 9.34 -3.44
C PHE A 25 2.41 9.43 -3.97
N ILE A 26 2.85 8.45 -4.77
CA ILE A 26 4.19 8.39 -5.36
C ILE A 26 4.17 8.91 -6.81
N CYS A 27 3.18 8.53 -7.61
CA CYS A 27 3.15 8.83 -9.05
C CYS A 27 1.93 9.61 -9.54
N GLY A 28 0.97 9.92 -8.67
CA GLY A 28 -0.20 10.74 -8.97
C GLY A 28 -1.28 10.07 -9.83
N ILE A 29 -1.11 8.81 -10.26
CA ILE A 29 -2.15 8.08 -11.01
C ILE A 29 -3.43 8.01 -10.16
N ILE A 30 -4.59 8.29 -10.76
CA ILE A 30 -5.90 8.20 -10.11
C ILE A 30 -6.45 6.78 -10.27
N LEU A 31 -6.82 6.16 -9.14
CA LEU A 31 -7.37 4.80 -9.08
C LEU A 31 -8.83 4.83 -8.63
N SER A 32 -9.58 3.81 -9.04
CA SER A 32 -11.02 3.69 -8.80
C SER A 32 -11.43 3.45 -7.35
N SER A 33 -10.50 3.03 -6.48
CA SER A 33 -10.80 2.69 -5.09
C SER A 33 -9.56 2.71 -4.21
N SER A 34 -9.75 2.75 -2.89
CA SER A 34 -8.64 2.62 -1.93
C SER A 34 -7.87 1.30 -2.12
N LYS A 35 -8.60 0.19 -2.35
CA LYS A 35 -7.99 -1.13 -2.53
C LYS A 35 -7.13 -1.19 -3.80
N THR A 36 -7.62 -0.63 -4.90
CA THR A 36 -6.84 -0.59 -6.16
C THR A 36 -5.63 0.32 -6.04
N CYS A 37 -5.72 1.42 -5.27
CA CYS A 37 -4.57 2.27 -4.96
C CYS A 37 -3.51 1.53 -4.12
N ILE A 38 -3.89 0.82 -3.05
CA ILE A 38 -2.95 0.03 -2.23
C ILE A 38 -2.25 -1.03 -3.09
N ASN A 39 -3.00 -1.79 -3.87
CA ASN A 39 -2.45 -2.81 -4.74
C ASN A 39 -1.47 -2.22 -5.78
N HIS A 40 -1.77 -1.03 -6.30
CA HIS A 40 -0.88 -0.32 -7.21
C HIS A 40 0.43 0.07 -6.51
N VAL A 41 0.36 0.65 -5.31
CA VAL A 41 1.54 1.02 -4.52
C VAL A 41 2.41 -0.21 -4.21
N GLU A 42 1.79 -1.32 -3.85
CA GLU A 42 2.48 -2.58 -3.57
C GLU A 42 3.15 -3.15 -4.82
N ALA A 43 2.41 -3.32 -5.91
CA ALA A 43 2.91 -3.98 -7.12
C ALA A 43 3.93 -3.15 -7.90
N ILE A 44 3.68 -1.84 -8.02
CA ILE A 44 4.47 -0.93 -8.88
C ILE A 44 5.59 -0.29 -8.08
N HIS A 45 5.32 0.20 -6.88
CA HIS A 45 6.28 0.96 -6.09
C HIS A 45 6.95 0.13 -4.99
N ARG A 46 6.51 -1.11 -4.76
CA ARG A 46 7.10 -2.03 -3.77
C ARG A 46 7.07 -1.47 -2.35
N TYR A 47 5.98 -0.79 -2.00
CA TYR A 47 5.72 -0.34 -0.64
C TYR A 47 4.44 -0.98 -0.09
N LEU A 48 4.50 -1.43 1.16
CA LEU A 48 3.35 -1.87 1.93
C LEU A 48 2.80 -0.69 2.73
N ILE A 49 1.49 -0.49 2.63
CA ILE A 49 0.72 0.45 3.45
C ILE A 49 -0.50 -0.28 4.03
N PRO A 50 -0.95 0.05 5.26
CA PRO A 50 -2.05 -0.64 5.90
C PRO A 50 -3.37 -0.42 5.15
N PHE A 51 -4.28 -1.39 5.24
CA PHE A 51 -5.64 -1.21 4.76
C PHE A 51 -6.43 -0.25 5.67
N ARG A 52 -7.32 0.52 5.05
CA ARG A 52 -8.27 1.36 5.79
C ARG A 52 -9.11 0.52 6.77
N PRO A 53 -9.35 1.00 8.00
CA PRO A 53 -10.27 0.38 8.93
C PRO A 53 -11.66 0.17 8.30
N ALA A 54 -12.26 -0.99 8.57
CA ALA A 54 -13.62 -1.27 8.13
C ALA A 54 -14.61 -0.30 8.77
N GLY A 55 -15.61 0.15 8.00
CA GLY A 55 -16.68 1.00 8.50
C GLY A 55 -17.02 2.16 7.58
N ARG A 56 -17.80 3.10 8.12
CA ARG A 56 -18.19 4.33 7.43
C ARG A 56 -17.19 5.45 7.75
N ARG A 57 -16.98 6.35 6.79
CA ARG A 57 -16.24 7.58 7.02
C ARG A 57 -16.93 8.36 8.15
N PRO A 58 -16.18 8.86 9.16
CA PRO A 58 -16.73 9.73 10.18
C PRO A 58 -17.45 10.94 9.57
N GLU A 59 -18.55 11.37 10.19
CA GLU A 59 -19.23 12.58 9.76
C GLU A 59 -18.36 13.81 10.05
N ASN A 60 -18.31 14.73 9.09
CA ASN A 60 -17.66 16.03 9.25
C ASN A 60 -18.74 17.14 9.20
N SER A 61 -18.61 18.15 10.05
CA SER A 61 -19.55 19.29 10.08
C SER A 61 -19.48 20.13 8.82
N ASN A 62 -18.32 20.17 8.16
CA ASN A 62 -18.02 21.06 7.04
C ASN A 62 -18.22 20.37 5.68
N PHE A 63 -18.11 19.04 5.64
CA PHE A 63 -18.11 18.27 4.39
C PHE A 63 -19.28 17.30 4.27
N SER A 64 -19.78 17.16 3.05
CA SER A 64 -20.71 16.13 2.61
C SER A 64 -20.05 15.30 1.50
N TYR A 65 -19.74 14.04 1.78
CA TYR A 65 -19.02 13.19 0.84
C TYR A 65 -19.94 12.57 -0.20
N VAL A 66 -19.68 12.85 -1.48
CA VAL A 66 -20.46 12.38 -2.63
C VAL A 66 -19.75 11.19 -3.27
N ARG A 67 -20.47 10.08 -3.45
CA ARG A 67 -19.92 8.85 -4.05
C ARG A 67 -20.01 8.83 -5.57
N ASP A 68 -20.97 9.54 -6.13
CA ASP A 68 -21.21 9.56 -7.57
C ASP A 68 -20.17 10.48 -8.24
N PRO A 69 -19.27 9.94 -9.08
CA PRO A 69 -18.30 10.72 -9.84
C PRO A 69 -18.93 11.47 -11.03
N ASN A 70 -20.26 11.49 -11.18
CA ASN A 70 -20.96 12.42 -12.06
C ASN A 70 -22.04 13.25 -11.32
N GLY A 71 -22.10 13.14 -9.99
CA GLY A 71 -22.98 13.94 -9.16
C GLY A 71 -22.57 15.41 -9.06
N PRO A 72 -23.40 16.25 -8.43
CA PRO A 72 -23.02 17.63 -8.14
C PRO A 72 -22.13 17.65 -6.89
N TRP A 73 -20.81 17.73 -7.07
CA TRP A 73 -19.88 18.10 -5.99
C TRP A 73 -19.32 19.51 -6.18
N THR A 74 -18.84 20.09 -5.08
CA THR A 74 -18.26 21.44 -5.03
C THR A 74 -16.76 21.40 -5.25
N ILE A 75 -16.08 20.40 -4.66
CA ILE A 75 -14.63 20.25 -4.74
C ILE A 75 -14.23 18.78 -4.88
N GLU A 76 -13.04 18.57 -5.44
CA GLU A 76 -12.36 17.28 -5.52
C GLU A 76 -11.18 17.28 -4.56
N GLU A 77 -10.99 16.16 -3.87
CA GLU A 77 -9.92 16.01 -2.90
C GLU A 77 -9.33 14.59 -3.01
N TYR A 78 -8.02 14.49 -2.81
CA TYR A 78 -7.38 13.19 -2.70
C TYR A 78 -7.70 12.56 -1.37
N ALA A 79 -8.04 11.27 -1.38
CA ALA A 79 -8.29 10.49 -0.19
C ALA A 79 -7.12 9.53 0.09
N CYS A 80 -6.70 9.50 1.35
CA CYS A 80 -5.76 8.48 1.80
C CYS A 80 -6.38 7.08 1.63
N PRO A 81 -5.68 6.13 0.98
CA PRO A 81 -6.21 4.79 0.81
C PRO A 81 -6.20 3.97 2.12
N SER A 82 -5.42 4.39 3.12
CA SER A 82 -5.18 3.69 4.38
C SER A 82 -5.95 4.25 5.58
N CYS A 83 -6.55 5.44 5.48
CA CYS A 83 -7.40 6.00 6.54
C CYS A 83 -8.47 6.94 5.98
N TRP A 84 -9.13 7.74 6.85
CA TRP A 84 -10.19 8.66 6.44
C TRP A 84 -9.72 10.07 6.07
N TYR A 85 -8.40 10.33 6.12
CA TYR A 85 -7.79 11.59 5.71
C TYR A 85 -8.06 11.91 4.24
N HIS A 86 -8.06 13.20 3.93
CA HIS A 86 -8.11 13.74 2.58
C HIS A 86 -7.39 15.09 2.51
N SER A 87 -6.92 15.45 1.31
CA SER A 87 -6.20 16.69 1.01
C SER A 87 -6.68 17.29 -0.32
N PRO A 88 -6.39 18.57 -0.62
CA PRO A 88 -6.71 19.16 -1.93
C PRO A 88 -6.18 18.32 -3.11
N SER A 89 -6.96 18.22 -4.19
CA SER A 89 -6.58 17.42 -5.37
C SER A 89 -5.46 18.03 -6.22
N ASP A 90 -5.01 19.24 -5.92
CA ASP A 90 -3.83 19.86 -6.52
C ASP A 90 -2.57 19.72 -5.63
N ASP A 91 -2.70 19.11 -4.45
CA ASP A 91 -1.63 18.95 -3.48
C ASP A 91 -1.33 17.47 -3.19
N LEU A 92 -0.64 16.84 -4.14
CA LEU A 92 -0.17 15.45 -3.99
C LEU A 92 0.88 15.33 -2.86
N GLU A 93 1.63 16.40 -2.58
CA GLU A 93 2.66 16.41 -1.55
C GLU A 93 2.02 16.27 -0.16
N ALA A 94 0.92 16.99 0.12
CA ALA A 94 0.17 16.84 1.37
C ALA A 94 -0.35 15.41 1.59
N LEU A 95 -0.70 14.69 0.51
CA LEU A 95 -1.07 13.27 0.61
C LEU A 95 0.15 12.38 0.89
N ASN A 96 1.27 12.67 0.23
CA ASN A 96 2.53 11.94 0.41
C ASN A 96 3.05 12.07 1.84
N GLU A 97 3.14 13.31 2.33
CA GLU A 97 3.55 13.63 3.70
C GLU A 97 2.69 12.88 4.72
N HIS A 98 1.35 13.00 4.61
CA HIS A 98 0.43 12.27 5.48
C HIS A 98 0.69 10.75 5.50
N ILE A 99 0.83 10.12 4.34
CA ILE A 99 1.04 8.67 4.26
C ILE A 99 2.41 8.29 4.86
N ARG A 100 3.45 9.09 4.62
CA ARG A 100 4.76 8.84 5.19
C ARG A 100 4.76 8.91 6.71
N GLU A 101 4.12 9.92 7.27
CA GLU A 101 4.14 10.17 8.72
C GLU A 101 3.19 9.24 9.48
N GLU A 102 1.96 9.07 8.98
CA GLU A 102 0.90 8.36 9.71
C GLU A 102 0.84 6.86 9.38
N HIS A 103 1.41 6.44 8.25
CA HIS A 103 1.30 5.04 7.79
C HIS A 103 2.63 4.34 7.58
N ASN A 104 3.76 5.05 7.67
CA ASN A 104 5.13 4.51 7.63
C ASN A 104 5.31 3.38 6.58
N PRO A 105 5.20 3.70 5.27
CA PRO A 105 5.25 2.70 4.22
C PRO A 105 6.52 1.85 4.28
N THR A 106 6.37 0.53 4.27
CA THR A 106 7.51 -0.39 4.38
C THR A 106 7.93 -0.88 2.99
N ARG A 107 9.20 -0.72 2.64
CA ARG A 107 9.72 -1.19 1.35
C ARG A 107 9.81 -2.72 1.34
N ILE A 108 9.28 -3.34 0.29
CA ILE A 108 9.41 -4.78 0.04
C ILE A 108 10.77 -5.01 -0.63
N MET A 109 11.68 -5.67 0.07
CA MET A 109 12.92 -6.20 -0.52
C MET A 109 12.58 -7.53 -1.17
N LYS A 110 13.03 -7.76 -2.41
CA LYS A 110 12.96 -9.10 -2.98
C LYS A 110 13.95 -9.97 -2.21
N GLU A 111 13.51 -11.11 -1.69
CA GLU A 111 14.43 -12.22 -1.53
C GLU A 111 14.91 -12.56 -2.95
N GLU A 112 16.22 -12.49 -3.16
CA GLU A 112 16.83 -12.98 -4.40
C GLU A 112 16.45 -14.46 -4.48
N GLU A 113 15.58 -14.78 -5.44
CA GLU A 113 15.29 -16.15 -5.82
C GLU A 113 16.64 -16.70 -6.29
N TYR A 114 17.25 -17.56 -5.48
CA TYR A 114 18.44 -18.30 -5.90
C TYR A 114 18.01 -19.08 -7.13
N GLU A 115 18.42 -18.61 -8.31
CA GLU A 115 18.44 -19.45 -9.50
C GLU A 115 19.32 -20.63 -9.11
N GLU A 116 18.71 -21.78 -8.85
CA GLU A 116 19.43 -23.05 -8.92
C GLU A 116 19.95 -23.11 -10.35
N GLU A 117 21.17 -22.62 -10.58
CA GLU A 117 21.92 -22.96 -11.76
C GLU A 117 21.97 -24.49 -11.74
N ASP A 118 21.21 -25.12 -12.64
CA ASP A 118 21.38 -26.51 -13.01
C ASP A 118 22.81 -26.64 -13.53
N VAL A 119 23.76 -26.81 -12.61
CA VAL A 119 25.12 -27.20 -12.94
C VAL A 119 24.98 -28.61 -13.48
N GLU A 120 24.95 -28.74 -14.81
CA GLU A 120 25.08 -30.02 -15.50
C GLU A 120 26.47 -30.58 -15.19
N MET A 121 26.60 -31.17 -14.02
CA MET A 121 27.78 -31.87 -13.57
C MET A 121 27.78 -33.22 -14.28
N ASP A 122 28.80 -33.45 -15.12
CA ASP A 122 28.97 -34.73 -15.80
C ASP A 122 28.97 -35.85 -14.75
N GLU A 123 28.21 -36.92 -15.00
CA GLU A 123 28.08 -38.08 -14.12
C GLU A 123 29.46 -38.65 -13.75
N SER A 124 30.45 -38.48 -14.65
CA SER A 124 31.84 -38.87 -14.44
C SER A 124 32.53 -38.08 -13.30
N ASP A 125 32.29 -36.77 -13.21
CA ASP A 125 32.87 -35.89 -12.19
C ASP A 125 32.26 -36.18 -10.80
N TYR A 126 30.95 -36.47 -10.74
CA TYR A 126 30.27 -36.84 -9.49
C TYR A 126 30.79 -38.15 -8.90
N VAL A 127 30.99 -39.17 -9.73
CA VAL A 127 31.55 -40.46 -9.31
C VAL A 127 32.98 -40.27 -8.81
N GLN A 128 33.78 -39.44 -9.49
CA GLN A 128 35.17 -39.19 -9.10
C GLN A 128 35.27 -38.47 -7.75
N GLU A 129 34.41 -37.48 -7.48
CA GLU A 129 34.35 -36.81 -6.18
C GLU A 129 33.98 -37.76 -5.04
N ILE A 130 32.97 -38.62 -5.25
CA ILE A 130 32.54 -39.61 -4.25
C ILE A 130 33.67 -40.60 -3.94
N THR A 131 34.35 -41.11 -4.97
CA THR A 131 35.44 -42.08 -4.76
C THR A 131 36.57 -41.48 -3.94
N THR A 132 36.90 -40.20 -4.19
CA THR A 132 37.97 -39.50 -3.47
C THR A 132 37.59 -39.30 -2.00
N LYS A 133 36.36 -38.87 -1.72
CA LYS A 133 35.85 -38.74 -0.34
C LYS A 133 35.78 -40.08 0.40
N LEU A 134 35.45 -41.17 -0.30
CA LEU A 134 35.42 -42.51 0.29
C LEU A 134 36.82 -42.99 0.66
N ASP A 135 37.83 -42.69 -0.15
CA ASP A 135 39.22 -43.09 0.13
C ASP A 135 39.82 -42.26 1.27
N GLU A 136 39.50 -40.96 1.37
CA GLU A 136 39.84 -40.14 2.54
C GLU A 136 39.22 -40.70 3.82
N LEU A 137 37.94 -41.09 3.79
CA LEU A 137 37.26 -41.67 4.95
C LEU A 137 37.84 -43.03 5.35
N LYS A 138 38.25 -43.86 4.39
CA LYS A 138 38.95 -45.12 4.68
C LYS A 138 40.29 -44.88 5.35
N SER A 139 41.06 -43.89 4.87
CA SER A 139 42.34 -43.52 5.49
C SER A 139 42.15 -43.07 6.95
N ILE A 140 41.12 -42.24 7.21
CA ILE A 140 40.79 -41.80 8.57
C ILE A 140 40.37 -43.00 9.44
N PHE A 141 39.58 -43.92 8.89
CA PHE A 141 39.14 -45.11 9.62
C PHE A 141 40.33 -46.01 9.99
N GLU A 142 41.28 -46.24 9.07
CA GLU A 142 42.47 -47.04 9.35
C GLU A 142 43.39 -46.38 10.40
N GLU A 143 43.51 -45.06 10.39
CA GLU A 143 44.27 -44.32 11.42
C GLU A 143 43.63 -44.37 12.81
N VAL A 144 42.30 -44.35 12.90
CA VAL A 144 41.57 -44.33 14.19
C VAL A 144 41.51 -45.72 14.82
N PHE A 145 41.51 -46.78 14.02
CA PHE A 145 41.29 -48.16 14.47
C PHE A 145 42.55 -49.07 14.41
N SER A 146 43.73 -48.51 14.13
CA SER A 146 45.04 -49.18 14.27
C SER A 146 45.71 -48.88 15.61
#